data_AF-A0A4P8IYI5-F1
#
_entry.id   AF-A0A4P8IYI5-F1
#
_cell.length_a   1.000
_cell.length_b   1.000
_cell.length_c   1.000
_cell.angle_alpha   90.00
_cell.angle_beta   90.00
_cell.angle_gamma   90.00
#
_symmetry.space_group_name_H-M   'P 1'
#
loop_
_entity.id
_entity.type
_entity.pdbx_description
1 polymer ?
#
loop_
_entity_poly.entity_id
_entity_poly.type
_entity_poly.pdbx_seq_one_letter_code
_entity_poly.pdbx_strand_id
1 'polypeptide(L)'
;MSVASVHAEEIHPYVWRASQLAAPVSRTVASGFADLDRELPGGGWPTGSLIELMIPQPGCGELRLLRPALATLAARPLIFLQPPHRLQPAAFDWWGLPTRNLTVLKAANTADALWATEQVLHAGTAGAVLLWQSQIRAEALRRMQLAAQRSDSLFILFRPLAAAASTSPSPLRLLVAPFSSGISVSFVKRRGPSRDESLFVPLAPSPILFDRNALDRSSSAPPRPRELSPELVHDIV
;
A
#
# COMPACT_ATOMS: atom_id res chain seq x y z
N MET A 1 -10.88 34.95 -7.07
CA MET A 1 -12.12 35.10 -6.26
C MET A 1 -12.32 33.81 -5.50
N SER A 2 -12.02 33.82 -4.19
CA SER A 2 -12.12 32.63 -3.34
C SER A 2 -13.57 32.46 -2.90
N VAL A 3 -14.20 31.35 -3.27
CA VAL A 3 -15.56 31.04 -2.81
C VAL A 3 -15.42 30.54 -1.38
N ALA A 4 -15.81 31.39 -0.41
CA ALA A 4 -15.88 30.99 0.99
C ALA A 4 -16.80 29.77 1.10
N SER A 5 -16.27 28.68 1.62
CA SER A 5 -17.03 27.46 1.87
C SER A 5 -18.03 27.77 2.98
N VAL A 6 -19.31 27.88 2.66
CA VAL A 6 -20.37 28.00 3.68
C VAL A 6 -20.34 26.73 4.50
N HIS A 7 -20.03 26.85 5.79
CA HIS A 7 -20.09 25.71 6.70
C HIS A 7 -21.57 25.32 6.83
N ALA A 8 -21.90 24.03 6.63
CA ALA A 8 -23.28 23.54 6.69
C ALA A 8 -23.99 23.86 8.03
N GLU A 9 -23.21 24.17 9.07
CA GLU A 9 -23.63 24.63 10.39
C GLU A 9 -24.36 25.99 10.38
N GLU A 10 -24.05 26.85 9.40
CA GLU A 10 -24.65 28.17 9.24
C GLU A 10 -26.00 28.13 8.52
N ILE A 11 -26.35 26.99 7.89
CA ILE A 11 -27.51 26.86 7.01
C ILE A 11 -28.79 26.58 7.80
N HIS A 12 -28.79 25.60 8.72
CA HIS A 12 -29.92 25.34 9.62
C HIS A 12 -29.57 24.35 10.75
N PRO A 13 -30.03 24.54 12.00
CA PRO A 13 -29.75 23.64 13.12
C PRO A 13 -30.30 22.22 12.96
N TYR A 14 -31.27 22.02 12.07
CA TYR A 14 -31.89 20.71 11.79
C TYR A 14 -31.40 20.04 10.49
N VAL A 15 -30.36 20.55 9.83
CA VAL A 15 -29.74 19.81 8.73
C VAL A 15 -29.17 18.51 9.28
N TRP A 16 -29.64 17.38 8.75
CA TRP A 16 -29.07 16.07 9.10
C TRP A 16 -27.61 16.02 8.64
N ARG A 17 -26.71 15.86 9.59
CA ARG A 17 -25.27 15.81 9.36
C ARG A 17 -24.83 14.36 9.23
N ALA A 18 -24.62 13.91 8.00
CA ALA A 18 -24.05 12.58 7.72
C ALA A 18 -22.70 12.36 8.44
N SER A 19 -21.93 13.43 8.66
CA SER A 19 -20.66 13.43 9.40
C SER A 19 -20.81 13.31 10.92
N GLN A 20 -21.99 13.58 11.48
CA GLN A 20 -22.28 13.48 12.92
C GLN A 20 -22.95 12.17 13.32
N LEU A 21 -23.39 11.35 12.36
CA LEU A 21 -23.65 9.95 12.67
C LEU A 21 -22.30 9.37 13.07
N ALA A 22 -22.08 9.23 14.38
CA ALA A 22 -20.90 8.63 14.96
C ALA A 22 -20.83 7.17 14.45
N ALA A 23 -20.19 7.00 13.30
CA ALA A 23 -19.74 5.71 12.86
C ALA A 23 -18.75 5.21 13.92
N PRO A 24 -18.73 3.90 14.23
CA PRO A 24 -17.77 3.36 15.18
C PRO A 24 -16.37 3.85 14.80
N VAL A 25 -15.64 4.40 15.77
CA VAL A 25 -14.27 4.86 15.62
C VAL A 25 -13.50 3.72 14.95
N SER A 26 -13.19 3.89 13.67
CA SER A 26 -12.45 2.87 12.94
C SER A 26 -11.08 2.79 13.58
N ARG A 27 -10.65 1.59 13.96
CA ARG A 27 -9.31 1.37 14.46
C ARG A 27 -8.32 1.87 13.40
N THR A 28 -7.31 2.61 13.83
CA THR A 28 -6.30 3.17 12.94
C THR A 28 -4.91 2.75 13.35
N VAL A 29 -4.01 2.73 12.37
CA VAL A 29 -2.57 2.59 12.57
C VAL A 29 -1.92 3.89 12.14
N ALA A 30 -1.13 4.51 13.00
CA ALA A 30 -0.44 5.76 12.68
C ALA A 30 0.40 5.59 11.40
N SER A 31 0.35 6.58 10.50
CA SER A 31 1.16 6.57 9.28
C SER A 31 2.64 6.82 9.58
N GLY A 32 2.94 7.39 10.75
CA GLY A 32 4.28 7.86 11.12
C GLY A 32 4.59 9.27 10.61
N PHE A 33 3.62 9.93 9.97
CA PHE A 33 3.71 11.29 9.49
C PHE A 33 2.55 12.12 10.06
N ALA A 34 2.85 12.98 11.03
CA ALA A 34 1.82 13.73 11.76
C ALA A 34 0.91 14.57 10.86
N ASP A 35 1.47 15.14 9.79
CA ASP A 35 0.70 15.87 8.78
C ASP A 35 -0.30 14.97 8.04
N LEU A 36 0.10 13.75 7.70
CA LEU A 36 -0.78 12.79 7.02
C LEU A 36 -1.83 12.26 8.00
N ASP A 37 -1.44 11.93 9.22
CA ASP A 37 -2.35 11.43 10.26
C ASP A 37 -3.51 12.41 10.51
N ARG A 38 -3.24 13.73 10.52
CA ARG A 38 -4.28 14.77 10.62
C ARG A 38 -5.31 14.73 9.49
N GLU A 39 -4.91 14.29 8.30
CA GLU A 39 -5.78 14.26 7.12
C GLU A 39 -6.47 12.91 6.93
N LEU A 40 -5.97 11.85 7.58
CA LEU A 40 -6.56 10.52 7.48
C LEU A 40 -7.77 10.37 8.41
N PRO A 41 -8.84 9.68 7.97
CA PRO A 41 -10.00 9.43 8.81
C PRO A 41 -9.61 8.70 10.10
N GLY A 42 -9.87 9.32 11.26
CA GLY A 42 -9.55 8.73 12.56
C GLY A 42 -8.08 8.83 12.97
N GLY A 43 -7.28 9.71 12.34
CA GLY A 43 -5.93 10.02 12.81
C GLY A 43 -4.85 9.04 12.35
N GLY A 44 -5.10 8.25 11.32
CA GLY A 44 -4.16 7.25 10.80
C GLY A 44 -4.78 6.35 9.74
N TRP A 45 -4.06 5.33 9.29
CA TRP A 45 -4.55 4.36 8.31
C TRP A 45 -5.69 3.52 8.91
N PRO A 46 -6.93 3.57 8.36
CA PRO A 46 -8.03 2.78 8.88
C PRO A 46 -7.81 1.29 8.65
N THR A 47 -7.71 0.51 9.73
CA THR A 47 -7.71 -0.95 9.65
C THR A 47 -9.12 -1.48 9.45
N GLY A 48 -9.24 -2.72 8.96
CA GLY A 48 -10.54 -3.31 8.68
C GLY A 48 -11.26 -2.62 7.51
N SER A 49 -10.51 -2.08 6.58
CA SER A 49 -11.02 -1.35 5.42
C SER A 49 -10.11 -1.53 4.21
N LEU A 50 -10.69 -1.53 3.01
CA LEU A 50 -9.93 -1.44 1.77
C LEU A 50 -9.45 0.01 1.60
N ILE A 51 -8.14 0.21 1.60
CA ILE A 51 -7.51 1.48 1.23
C ILE A 51 -6.95 1.34 -0.17
N GLU A 52 -7.28 2.25 -1.07
CA GLU A 52 -6.67 2.28 -2.41
C GLU A 52 -5.60 3.35 -2.51
N LEU A 53 -4.41 2.96 -2.96
CA LEU A 53 -3.34 3.87 -3.33
C LEU A 53 -3.15 3.82 -4.85
N MET A 54 -3.55 4.89 -5.53
CA MET A 54 -3.30 5.07 -6.95
C MET A 54 -1.90 5.64 -7.15
N ILE A 55 -1.06 4.91 -7.87
CA ILE A 55 0.35 5.26 -8.10
C ILE A 55 0.62 5.42 -9.61
N PRO A 56 1.50 6.34 -10.03
CA PRO A 56 1.90 6.51 -11.42
C PRO A 56 2.68 5.31 -11.92
N GLN A 57 3.56 4.77 -11.08
CA GLN A 57 4.29 3.54 -11.31
C GLN A 57 4.66 2.89 -9.96
N PRO A 58 4.84 1.56 -9.92
CA PRO A 58 5.48 0.91 -8.78
C PRO A 58 6.87 1.48 -8.48
N GLY A 59 7.25 1.51 -7.21
CA GLY A 59 8.53 2.04 -6.76
C GLY A 59 8.58 3.56 -6.64
N CYS A 60 7.43 4.25 -6.70
CA CYS A 60 7.33 5.70 -6.49
C CYS A 60 7.57 6.14 -5.04
N GLY A 61 7.70 5.19 -4.11
CA GLY A 61 7.90 5.46 -2.68
C GLY A 61 6.75 4.92 -1.81
N GLU A 62 5.79 4.20 -2.40
CA GLU A 62 4.59 3.71 -1.75
C GLU A 62 4.88 2.79 -0.56
N LEU A 63 5.92 1.95 -0.63
CA LEU A 63 6.33 1.13 0.51
C LEU A 63 7.06 1.94 1.59
N ARG A 64 7.80 2.99 1.20
CA ARG A 64 8.47 3.90 2.16
C ARG A 64 7.45 4.75 2.91
N LEU A 65 6.36 5.15 2.26
CA LEU A 65 5.19 5.77 2.91
C LEU A 65 4.59 4.86 3.98
N LEU A 66 4.41 3.57 3.66
CA LEU A 66 3.78 2.63 4.56
C LEU A 66 4.74 2.08 5.63
N ARG A 67 6.05 2.26 5.46
CA ARG A 67 7.08 1.70 6.33
C ARG A 67 6.80 1.90 7.83
N PRO A 68 6.48 3.10 8.35
CA PRO A 68 6.27 3.27 9.78
C PRO A 68 5.07 2.46 10.29
N ALA A 69 3.97 2.43 9.54
CA ALA A 69 2.80 1.62 9.86
C ALA A 69 3.10 0.12 9.78
N LEU A 70 3.88 -0.32 8.79
CA LEU A 70 4.30 -1.73 8.70
C LEU A 70 5.17 -2.14 9.89
N ALA A 71 6.02 -1.23 10.40
CA ALA A 71 6.89 -1.51 11.54
C ALA A 71 6.10 -1.75 12.83
N THR A 72 5.02 -0.99 13.06
CA THR A 72 4.16 -1.21 14.24
C THR A 72 3.35 -2.51 14.15
N LEU A 73 3.10 -2.99 12.93
CA LEU A 73 2.34 -4.22 12.64
C LEU A 73 3.22 -5.46 12.50
N ALA A 74 4.55 -5.30 12.53
CA ALA A 74 5.51 -6.33 12.17
C ALA A 74 5.60 -7.50 13.15
N ALA A 75 4.91 -7.45 14.30
CA ALA A 75 4.74 -8.62 15.17
C ALA A 75 3.89 -9.73 14.53
N ARG A 76 3.02 -9.37 13.57
CA ARG A 76 2.18 -10.26 12.78
C ARG A 76 2.70 -10.38 11.35
N PRO A 77 2.28 -11.40 10.59
CA PRO A 77 2.67 -11.53 9.19
C PRO A 77 2.28 -10.31 8.35
N LEU A 78 3.20 -9.85 7.49
CA LEU A 78 2.98 -8.84 6.47
C LEU A 78 2.94 -9.56 5.12
N ILE A 79 1.77 -9.55 4.47
CA ILE A 79 1.52 -10.33 3.26
C ILE A 79 1.58 -9.41 2.04
N PHE A 80 2.46 -9.72 1.11
CA PHE A 80 2.67 -8.99 -0.15
C PHE A 80 2.16 -9.85 -1.31
N LEU A 81 1.05 -9.46 -1.91
CA LEU A 81 0.43 -10.17 -3.02
C LEU A 81 0.72 -9.46 -4.34
N GLN A 82 1.19 -10.22 -5.32
CA GLN A 82 1.53 -9.75 -6.65
C GLN A 82 2.52 -8.57 -6.67
N PRO A 83 3.58 -8.51 -5.81
CA PRO A 83 4.50 -7.39 -5.87
C PRO A 83 5.16 -7.33 -7.26
N PRO A 84 5.16 -6.14 -7.92
CA PRO A 84 5.61 -5.99 -9.30
C PRO A 84 7.12 -6.19 -9.45
N HIS A 85 7.87 -5.99 -8.37
CA HIS A 85 9.31 -6.20 -8.30
C HIS A 85 9.67 -7.17 -7.17
N ARG A 86 10.87 -7.76 -7.23
CA ARG A 86 11.39 -8.56 -6.12
C ARG A 86 11.62 -7.62 -4.92
N LEU A 87 11.05 -7.99 -3.78
CA LEU A 87 11.31 -7.32 -2.52
C LEU A 87 12.74 -7.64 -2.06
N GLN A 88 13.52 -6.60 -1.72
CA GLN A 88 14.91 -6.75 -1.28
C GLN A 88 14.96 -6.99 0.24
N PRO A 89 15.28 -8.20 0.74
CA PRO A 89 15.20 -8.50 2.18
C PRO A 89 16.06 -7.55 3.04
N ALA A 90 17.26 -7.22 2.58
CA ALA A 90 18.15 -6.29 3.27
C ALA A 90 17.53 -4.90 3.50
N ALA A 91 16.65 -4.44 2.61
CA ALA A 91 15.96 -3.17 2.79
C ALA A 91 14.91 -3.24 3.92
N PHE A 92 14.24 -4.39 4.05
CA PHE A 92 13.29 -4.64 5.13
C PHE A 92 13.99 -4.81 6.48
N ASP A 93 15.12 -5.54 6.52
CA ASP A 93 15.92 -5.66 7.73
C ASP A 93 16.39 -4.27 8.22
N TRP A 94 16.81 -3.40 7.30
CA TRP A 94 17.16 -2.02 7.66
C TRP A 94 15.95 -1.18 8.11
N TRP A 95 14.75 -1.45 7.57
CA TRP A 95 13.51 -0.87 8.07
C TRP A 95 13.06 -1.41 9.43
N GLY A 96 13.81 -2.35 10.03
CA GLY A 96 13.43 -3.01 11.27
C GLY A 96 12.26 -3.98 11.09
N LEU A 97 12.00 -4.41 9.85
CA LEU A 97 10.94 -5.36 9.51
C LEU A 97 11.54 -6.76 9.42
N PRO A 98 11.28 -7.64 10.40
CA PRO A 98 11.89 -8.96 10.46
C PRO A 98 11.43 -9.81 9.28
N THR A 99 12.37 -10.20 8.42
CA THR A 99 12.10 -10.96 7.19
C THR A 99 11.28 -12.24 7.43
N ARG A 100 11.37 -12.88 8.61
CA ARG A 100 10.55 -14.05 9.00
C ARG A 100 9.04 -13.82 8.96
N ASN A 101 8.60 -12.56 9.08
CA ASN A 101 7.18 -12.19 9.07
C ASN A 101 6.75 -11.65 7.71
N LEU A 102 7.62 -11.62 6.71
CA LEU A 102 7.29 -11.19 5.36
C LEU A 102 6.94 -12.41 4.51
N THR A 103 5.74 -12.42 3.95
CA THR A 103 5.31 -13.46 3.02
C THR A 103 4.97 -12.84 1.68
N VAL A 104 5.61 -13.31 0.61
CA VAL A 104 5.30 -12.92 -0.76
C VAL A 104 4.47 -14.00 -1.42
N LEU A 105 3.30 -13.62 -1.94
CA LEU A 105 2.41 -14.49 -2.70
C LEU A 105 2.34 -14.00 -4.15
N LYS A 106 2.78 -14.85 -5.08
CA LYS A 106 2.58 -14.66 -6.52
C LYS A 106 1.66 -15.76 -7.03
N ALA A 107 0.43 -15.39 -7.36
CA ALA A 107 -0.53 -16.29 -7.96
C ALA A 107 -0.38 -16.34 -9.48
N ALA A 108 -0.79 -17.45 -10.10
CA ALA A 108 -0.66 -17.66 -11.54
C ALA A 108 -1.55 -16.70 -12.36
N ASN A 109 -2.69 -16.31 -11.82
CA ASN A 109 -3.63 -15.41 -12.48
C ASN A 109 -4.28 -14.42 -11.49
N THR A 110 -5.04 -13.47 -12.05
CA THR A 110 -5.74 -12.44 -11.26
C THR A 110 -6.82 -13.02 -10.35
N ALA A 111 -7.58 -14.02 -10.79
CA ALA A 111 -8.66 -14.59 -9.98
C ALA A 111 -8.10 -15.24 -8.71
N ASP A 112 -7.02 -16.01 -8.84
CA ASP A 112 -6.32 -16.65 -7.72
C ASP A 112 -5.69 -15.61 -6.78
N ALA A 113 -5.15 -14.51 -7.32
CA ALA A 113 -4.60 -13.43 -6.50
C ALA A 113 -5.68 -12.75 -5.64
N LEU A 114 -6.85 -12.46 -6.23
CA LEU A 114 -7.98 -11.86 -5.53
C LEU A 114 -8.55 -12.84 -4.50
N TRP A 115 -8.73 -14.11 -4.88
CA TRP A 115 -9.18 -15.15 -3.96
C TRP A 115 -8.22 -15.32 -2.79
N ALA A 116 -6.91 -15.42 -3.03
CA ALA A 116 -5.90 -15.51 -1.99
C ALA A 116 -5.93 -14.29 -1.06
N THR A 117 -6.12 -13.08 -1.61
CA THR A 117 -6.29 -11.86 -0.81
C THR A 117 -7.52 -11.97 0.11
N GLU A 118 -8.67 -12.39 -0.43
CA GLU A 118 -9.89 -12.62 0.35
C GLU A 118 -9.64 -13.66 1.46
N GLN A 119 -8.94 -14.77 1.18
CA GLN A 119 -8.61 -15.80 2.19
C GLN A 119 -7.71 -15.26 3.31
N VAL A 120 -6.67 -14.49 2.97
CA VAL A 120 -5.77 -13.88 3.95
C VAL A 120 -6.53 -12.91 4.86
N LEU A 121 -7.42 -12.09 4.29
CA LEU A 121 -8.27 -11.17 5.05
C LEU A 121 -9.24 -11.94 5.96
N HIS A 122 -9.85 -13.02 5.45
CA HIS A 122 -10.74 -13.87 6.24
C HIS A 122 -10.04 -14.57 7.41
N ALA A 123 -8.79 -15.01 7.23
CA ALA A 123 -8.01 -15.61 8.30
C ALA A 123 -7.74 -14.62 9.45
N GLY A 124 -7.66 -13.31 9.16
CA GLY A 124 -7.52 -12.26 10.17
C GLY A 124 -6.21 -12.28 10.95
N THR A 125 -5.22 -13.09 10.56
CA THR A 125 -3.94 -13.24 11.27
C THR A 125 -2.89 -12.22 10.84
N ALA A 126 -2.96 -11.71 9.61
CA ALA A 126 -2.00 -10.76 9.05
C ALA A 126 -2.09 -9.38 9.70
N GLY A 127 -0.94 -8.77 10.00
CA GLY A 127 -0.87 -7.37 10.42
C GLY A 127 -1.18 -6.43 9.27
N ALA A 128 -0.63 -6.72 8.09
CA ALA A 128 -0.91 -5.97 6.87
C ALA A 128 -1.03 -6.89 5.64
N VAL A 129 -1.85 -6.47 4.69
CA VAL A 129 -2.07 -7.11 3.40
C VAL A 129 -1.87 -6.05 2.32
N LEU A 130 -0.93 -6.29 1.42
CA LEU A 130 -0.49 -5.35 0.39
C LEU A 130 -0.68 -6.02 -0.96
N LEU A 131 -1.67 -5.58 -1.75
CA LEU A 131 -1.98 -6.15 -3.06
C LEU A 131 -1.66 -5.15 -4.16
N TRP A 132 -0.84 -5.53 -5.14
CA TRP A 132 -0.71 -4.78 -6.39
C TRP A 132 -1.57 -5.43 -7.47
N GLN A 133 -2.59 -4.73 -7.92
CA GLN A 133 -3.47 -5.25 -8.96
C GLN A 133 -4.15 -4.12 -9.72
N SER A 134 -3.98 -4.10 -11.04
CA SER A 134 -4.47 -3.00 -11.88
C SER A 134 -5.96 -3.09 -12.15
N GLN A 135 -6.39 -4.20 -12.76
CA GLN A 135 -7.76 -4.41 -13.22
C GLN A 135 -8.51 -5.31 -12.24
N ILE A 136 -9.55 -4.76 -11.61
CA ILE A 136 -10.40 -5.46 -10.64
C ILE A 136 -11.83 -5.02 -10.89
N ARG A 137 -12.75 -5.98 -11.00
CA ARG A 137 -14.18 -5.71 -11.13
C ARG A 137 -14.75 -5.16 -9.81
N ALA A 138 -15.78 -4.33 -9.91
CA ALA A 138 -16.42 -3.71 -8.75
C ALA A 138 -16.92 -4.73 -7.71
N GLU A 139 -17.42 -5.89 -8.16
CA GLU A 139 -17.84 -6.97 -7.28
C GLU A 139 -16.70 -7.51 -6.42
N ALA A 140 -15.53 -7.79 -7.01
CA ALA A 140 -14.37 -8.27 -6.27
C ALA A 140 -13.85 -7.22 -5.27
N LEU A 141 -13.85 -5.93 -5.65
CA LEU A 141 -13.54 -4.84 -4.70
C LEU A 141 -14.50 -4.84 -3.50
N ARG A 142 -15.79 -5.09 -3.75
CA ARG A 142 -16.81 -5.13 -2.68
C ARG A 142 -16.60 -6.33 -1.76
N ARG A 143 -16.31 -7.51 -2.30
CA ARG A 143 -15.99 -8.70 -1.50
C ARG A 143 -14.74 -8.49 -0.65
N MET A 144 -13.68 -7.91 -1.22
CA MET A 144 -12.48 -7.59 -0.45
C MET A 144 -12.73 -6.52 0.62
N GLN A 145 -13.55 -5.48 0.36
CA GLN A 145 -13.95 -4.53 1.40
C GLN A 145 -14.70 -5.22 2.55
N LEU A 146 -15.61 -6.16 2.25
CA LEU A 146 -16.34 -6.94 3.26
C LEU A 146 -15.42 -7.89 4.03
N ALA A 147 -14.46 -8.53 3.35
CA ALA A 147 -13.46 -9.37 4.00
C ALA A 147 -12.55 -8.54 4.92
N ALA A 148 -12.10 -7.38 4.46
CA ALA A 148 -11.30 -6.46 5.26
C ALA A 148 -12.03 -6.05 6.54
N GLN A 149 -13.31 -5.69 6.47
CA GLN A 149 -14.13 -5.32 7.64
C GLN A 149 -14.25 -6.39 8.73
N ARG A 150 -13.98 -7.67 8.40
CA ARG A 150 -13.98 -8.77 9.37
C ARG A 150 -12.62 -9.00 10.02
N SER A 151 -11.60 -8.22 9.64
CA SER A 151 -10.23 -8.34 10.14
C SER A 151 -9.73 -7.01 10.69
N ASP A 152 -8.75 -7.07 11.57
CA ASP A 152 -7.99 -5.89 12.02
C ASP A 152 -6.73 -5.66 11.18
N SER A 153 -6.69 -6.17 9.94
CA SER A 153 -5.52 -6.01 9.06
C SER A 153 -5.50 -4.61 8.44
N LEU A 154 -4.31 -4.05 8.27
CA LEU A 154 -4.10 -2.92 7.37
C LEU A 154 -4.12 -3.44 5.93
N PHE A 155 -5.19 -3.16 5.17
CA PHE A 155 -5.31 -3.62 3.79
C PHE A 155 -5.14 -2.49 2.78
N ILE A 156 -4.06 -2.57 2.00
CA ILE A 156 -3.73 -1.64 0.93
C ILE A 156 -3.81 -2.32 -0.42
N LEU A 157 -4.53 -1.69 -1.35
CA LEU A 157 -4.58 -2.05 -2.75
C LEU A 157 -3.89 -0.97 -3.59
N PHE A 158 -2.79 -1.32 -4.25
CA PHE A 158 -2.10 -0.44 -5.19
C PHE A 158 -2.70 -0.60 -6.60
N ARG A 159 -3.02 0.53 -7.22
CA ARG A 159 -3.66 0.60 -8.54
C ARG A 159 -3.00 1.67 -9.42
N PRO A 160 -3.10 1.59 -10.75
CA PRO A 160 -2.63 2.67 -11.63
C PRO A 160 -3.49 3.94 -11.45
N LEU A 161 -2.93 5.11 -11.81
CA LEU A 161 -3.65 6.40 -11.74
C LEU A 161 -5.01 6.41 -12.43
N ALA A 162 -5.15 5.70 -13.55
CA ALA A 162 -6.41 5.59 -14.28
C ALA A 162 -7.58 5.05 -13.42
N ALA A 163 -7.29 4.29 -12.36
CA ALA A 163 -8.30 3.80 -11.44
C ALA A 163 -8.95 4.90 -10.57
N ALA A 164 -8.33 6.09 -10.46
CA ALA A 164 -8.88 7.20 -9.68
C ALA A 164 -10.27 7.62 -10.16
N ALA A 165 -10.52 7.58 -11.48
CA ALA A 165 -11.80 7.90 -12.10
C ALA A 165 -12.86 6.79 -11.93
N SER A 166 -12.45 5.57 -11.57
CA SER A 166 -13.38 4.44 -11.41
C SER A 166 -14.11 4.50 -10.06
N THR A 167 -15.38 4.10 -10.04
CA THR A 167 -16.13 3.92 -8.78
C THR A 167 -15.55 2.77 -7.95
N SER A 168 -15.47 2.97 -6.64
CA SER A 168 -14.95 1.96 -5.71
C SER A 168 -15.67 2.00 -4.35
N PRO A 169 -15.86 0.83 -3.71
CA PRO A 169 -16.40 0.75 -2.34
C PRO A 169 -15.42 1.23 -1.26
N SER A 170 -14.13 1.42 -1.59
CA SER A 170 -13.12 1.89 -0.64
C SER A 170 -13.52 3.23 -0.01
N PRO A 171 -13.48 3.39 1.32
CA PRO A 171 -13.76 4.68 1.97
C PRO A 171 -12.56 5.63 1.95
N LEU A 172 -11.35 5.15 1.63
CA LEU A 172 -10.12 5.95 1.57
C LEU A 172 -9.34 5.61 0.29
N ARG A 173 -9.26 6.60 -0.61
CA ARG A 173 -8.56 6.48 -1.89
C ARG A 173 -7.61 7.67 -2.03
N LEU A 174 -6.33 7.39 -2.18
CA LEU A 174 -5.28 8.41 -2.27
C LEU A 174 -4.51 8.25 -3.57
N LEU A 175 -4.11 9.36 -4.16
CA LEU A 175 -3.09 9.39 -5.20
C LEU A 175 -1.74 9.60 -4.51
N VAL A 176 -0.76 8.76 -4.82
CA VAL A 176 0.61 8.89 -4.32
C VAL A 176 1.55 9.05 -5.51
N ALA A 177 2.24 10.18 -5.58
CA ALA A 177 3.18 10.50 -6.65
C ALA A 177 4.56 10.86 -6.08
N PRO A 178 5.66 10.54 -6.79
CA PRO A 178 6.99 10.91 -6.34
C PRO A 178 7.17 12.43 -6.34
N PHE A 179 7.90 12.96 -5.37
CA PHE A 179 8.28 14.36 -5.27
C PHE A 179 9.77 14.48 -4.89
N SER A 180 10.41 15.62 -5.16
CA SER A 180 11.88 15.79 -5.11
C SER A 180 12.57 15.28 -3.83
N SER A 181 11.90 15.30 -2.68
CA SER A 181 12.41 14.84 -1.38
C SER A 181 11.42 13.92 -0.63
N GLY A 182 10.46 13.34 -1.34
CA GLY A 182 9.41 12.54 -0.72
C GLY A 182 8.34 12.14 -1.72
N ILE A 183 7.10 12.32 -1.31
CA ILE A 183 5.92 12.05 -2.14
C ILE A 183 4.89 13.15 -1.95
N SER A 184 4.08 13.33 -2.98
CA SER A 184 2.84 14.10 -2.93
C SER A 184 1.67 13.13 -2.76
N VAL A 185 0.79 13.43 -1.81
CA VAL A 185 -0.42 12.66 -1.49
C VAL A 185 -1.65 13.51 -1.77
N SER A 186 -2.47 13.12 -2.74
CA SER A 186 -3.75 13.79 -3.04
C SER A 186 -4.93 12.91 -2.66
N PHE A 187 -6.02 13.52 -2.18
CA PHE A 187 -7.17 12.81 -1.63
C PHE A 187 -8.27 12.64 -2.68
N VAL A 188 -8.36 11.47 -3.32
CA VAL A 188 -9.40 11.17 -4.31
C VAL A 188 -10.75 10.88 -3.63
N LYS A 189 -10.70 10.19 -2.50
CA LYS A 189 -11.87 9.94 -1.66
C LYS A 189 -11.43 9.78 -0.23
N ARG A 190 -12.08 10.47 0.69
CA ARG A 190 -11.92 10.27 2.13
C ARG A 190 -13.23 10.56 2.84
N ARG A 191 -13.36 10.07 4.06
CA ARG A 191 -14.41 10.53 4.99
C ARG A 191 -13.94 11.84 5.63
N GLY A 192 -14.84 12.82 5.75
CA GLY A 192 -14.54 14.14 6.29
C GLY A 192 -14.53 15.24 5.23
N PRO A 193 -14.05 16.44 5.55
CA PRO A 193 -13.99 17.58 4.62
C PRO A 193 -13.24 17.24 3.34
N SER A 194 -13.64 17.77 2.19
CA SER A 194 -12.83 17.64 0.97
C SER A 194 -11.51 18.41 1.12
N ARG A 195 -10.47 17.94 0.45
CA ARG A 195 -9.20 18.64 0.34
C ARG A 195 -8.69 18.45 -1.08
N ASP A 196 -8.61 19.55 -1.82
CA ASP A 196 -8.18 19.53 -3.22
C ASP A 196 -6.65 19.68 -3.34
N GLU A 197 -6.00 20.26 -2.32
CA GLU A 197 -4.55 20.45 -2.29
C GLU A 197 -3.81 19.17 -1.87
N SER A 198 -2.77 18.83 -2.62
CA SER A 198 -1.91 17.71 -2.27
C SER A 198 -1.09 17.97 -1.02
N LEU A 199 -0.94 16.96 -0.17
CA LEU A 199 -0.06 16.98 0.99
C LEU A 199 1.33 16.45 0.62
N PHE A 200 2.37 17.22 0.88
CA PHE A 200 3.74 16.72 0.79
C PHE A 200 4.08 15.88 2.02
N VAL A 201 4.62 14.68 1.80
CA VAL A 201 5.13 13.80 2.85
C VAL A 201 6.63 13.57 2.61
N PRO A 202 7.51 14.06 3.50
CA PRO A 202 8.94 13.86 3.36
C PRO A 202 9.27 12.39 3.58
N LEU A 203 9.96 11.77 2.62
CA LEU A 203 10.46 10.41 2.81
C LEU A 203 11.95 10.49 3.07
N ALA A 204 12.37 10.15 4.29
CA ALA A 204 13.79 10.00 4.62
C ALA A 204 14.47 9.10 3.56
N PRO A 205 15.60 9.52 2.96
CA PRO A 205 16.24 8.78 1.88
C PRO A 205 16.46 7.32 2.25
N SER A 206 16.38 6.43 1.27
CA SER A 206 16.86 5.06 1.49
C SER A 206 18.34 5.14 1.85
N PRO A 207 18.82 4.46 2.89
CA PRO A 207 20.22 4.47 3.30
C PRO A 207 21.16 3.87 2.26
N ILE A 208 20.64 3.05 1.35
CA ILE A 208 21.38 2.63 0.15
C ILE A 208 21.79 3.84 -0.70
N LEU A 209 21.08 4.98 -0.59
CA LEU A 209 21.47 6.25 -1.21
C LEU A 209 22.42 7.08 -0.34
N PHE A 210 22.46 6.84 0.98
CA PHE A 210 23.45 7.45 1.87
C PHE A 210 24.81 6.78 1.74
N ASP A 211 24.82 5.49 1.42
CA ASP A 211 26.02 4.70 1.27
C ASP A 211 26.32 4.49 -0.21
N ARG A 212 26.90 5.51 -0.87
CA ARG A 212 27.38 5.40 -2.27
C ARG A 212 28.33 4.20 -2.45
N ASN A 213 29.04 3.82 -1.39
CA ASN A 213 29.93 2.66 -1.36
C ASN A 213 29.20 1.31 -1.30
N ALA A 214 27.90 1.28 -0.95
CA ALA A 214 27.13 0.04 -0.95
C ALA A 214 26.75 -0.43 -2.37
N LEU A 215 26.69 0.50 -3.34
CA LEU A 215 26.57 0.18 -4.77
C LEU A 215 27.91 -0.31 -5.37
N ASP A 216 29.04 0.04 -4.74
CA ASP A 216 30.38 -0.46 -5.07
C ASP A 216 30.68 -1.83 -4.47
N ARG A 217 29.71 -2.49 -3.81
CA ARG A 217 29.79 -3.94 -3.63
C ARG A 217 29.73 -4.56 -5.01
N SER A 218 30.92 -4.88 -5.50
CA SER A 218 31.21 -5.50 -6.78
C SER A 218 30.06 -6.41 -7.17
N SER A 219 29.45 -6.16 -8.33
CA SER A 219 28.52 -7.12 -8.94
C SER A 219 29.13 -8.50 -8.74
N SER A 220 28.41 -9.43 -8.10
CA SER A 220 28.82 -10.84 -8.12
C SER A 220 29.27 -11.14 -9.53
N ALA A 221 30.50 -11.62 -9.68
CA ALA A 221 31.07 -11.92 -10.99
C ALA A 221 30.01 -12.67 -11.80
N PRO A 222 29.85 -12.35 -13.11
CA PRO A 222 28.88 -13.05 -13.95
C PRO A 222 29.09 -14.55 -13.74
N PRO A 223 28.01 -15.35 -13.62
CA PRO A 223 28.15 -16.78 -13.44
C PRO A 223 29.11 -17.29 -14.51
N ARG A 224 30.18 -17.96 -14.10
CA ARG A 224 31.13 -18.55 -15.06
C ARG A 224 30.30 -19.36 -16.07
N PRO A 225 30.53 -19.19 -17.38
CA PRO A 225 29.89 -20.04 -18.37
C PRO A 225 30.07 -21.49 -17.93
N ARG A 226 28.97 -22.26 -17.91
CA ARG A 226 29.10 -23.72 -17.78
C ARG A 226 29.87 -24.19 -19.00
N GLU A 227 31.15 -24.51 -18.82
CA GLU A 227 31.89 -25.29 -19.79
C GLU A 227 31.28 -26.69 -19.77
N LEU A 228 30.48 -26.99 -20.80
CA LEU A 228 30.07 -28.36 -21.08
C LEU A 228 31.28 -29.06 -21.68
N SER A 229 31.90 -29.95 -20.91
CA SER A 229 32.92 -30.86 -21.44
C SER A 229 32.29 -31.68 -22.59
N PRO A 230 32.94 -31.80 -23.75
CA PRO A 230 32.38 -32.45 -24.94
C PRO A 230 32.21 -33.99 -24.84
N GLU A 231 32.45 -34.59 -23.67
CA GLU A 231 32.47 -36.06 -23.51
C GLU A 231 31.08 -36.72 -23.30
N LEU A 232 29.98 -36.02 -23.52
CA LEU A 232 28.62 -36.59 -23.36
C LEU A 232 27.79 -36.62 -24.66
N VAL A 233 28.46 -36.61 -25.83
CA VAL A 233 27.78 -36.73 -27.15
C VAL A 233 28.01 -38.08 -27.84
N HIS A 234 28.76 -39.01 -27.25
CA HIS A 234 28.91 -40.36 -27.79
C HIS A 234 28.36 -41.38 -26.79
N ASP A 235 27.05 -41.61 -26.85
CA ASP A 235 26.42 -42.93 -26.60
C ASP A 235 24.91 -42.84 -26.83
N ILE A 236 24.51 -42.51 -28.07
CA ILE A 236 23.22 -42.92 -28.62
C ILE A 236 23.44 -43.26 -30.10
N VAL A 237 23.78 -44.53 -30.38
CA VAL A 237 23.40 -45.26 -31.60
C VAL A 237 22.86 -46.61 -31.16
#